data_AF-A0A7S3LAS7-F1
#
_entry.id   AF-A0A7S3LAS7-F1
#
_cell.length_a   1.000
_cell.length_b   1.000
_cell.length_c   1.000
_cell.angle_alpha   90.00
_cell.angle_beta   90.00
_cell.angle_gamma   90.00
#
_symmetry.space_group_name_H-M   'P 1'
#
loop_
_entity.id
_entity.type
_entity.pdbx_description
1 polymer ?
#
loop_
_entity_poly.entity_id
_entity_poly.type
_entity_poly.pdbx_seq_one_letter_code
_entity_poly.pdbx_strand_id
1 'polypeptide(L)'
;MSKFTFVLCALFALTAQAFVPVSQVRTSASMATADLSFSTTTALQAEETYWEGEYPPSSVLGPIMSKMPSALLAMLSIVCLSACAVSVFESGLLAREPGATASGEWVKWYYVLGSFGGPLAWGTHVAAWIQRKNGM
;
A
#
# COMPACT_ATOMS: atom_id res chain seq x y z
N MET A 1 18.23 20.76 10.11
CA MET A 1 17.41 20.83 8.88
C MET A 1 17.96 19.93 7.76
N SER A 2 19.23 20.03 7.33
CA SER A 2 19.79 19.26 6.19
C SER A 2 19.76 17.71 6.31
N LYS A 3 20.02 17.15 7.49
CA LYS A 3 20.15 15.67 7.65
C LYS A 3 18.82 14.92 7.49
N PHE A 4 17.73 15.51 7.97
CA PHE A 4 16.39 14.90 7.92
C PHE A 4 15.82 14.91 6.50
N THR A 5 16.05 16.02 5.76
CA THR A 5 15.73 16.12 4.33
C THR A 5 16.52 15.10 3.52
N PHE A 6 17.79 14.88 3.83
CA PHE A 6 18.62 13.88 3.14
C PHE A 6 18.10 12.46 3.34
N VAL A 7 17.66 12.11 4.57
CA VAL A 7 17.06 10.80 4.87
C VAL A 7 15.72 10.63 4.15
N LEU A 8 14.87 11.66 4.11
CA LEU A 8 13.60 11.62 3.37
C LEU A 8 13.83 11.45 1.86
N CYS A 9 14.78 12.18 1.28
CA CYS A 9 15.13 12.02 -0.13
C CYS A 9 15.74 10.64 -0.42
N ALA A 10 16.55 10.09 0.48
CA ALA A 10 17.12 8.75 0.33
C ALA A 10 16.06 7.64 0.43
N LEU A 11 15.11 7.75 1.37
CA LEU A 11 13.96 6.86 1.46
C LEU A 11 13.08 6.94 0.21
N PHE A 12 12.83 8.16 -0.29
CA PHE A 12 12.08 8.36 -1.53
C PHE A 12 12.80 7.70 -2.72
N ALA A 13 14.10 7.91 -2.88
CA ALA A 13 14.90 7.32 -3.95
C ALA A 13 14.97 5.77 -3.90
N LEU A 14 15.00 5.17 -2.71
CA LEU A 14 14.95 3.71 -2.55
C LEU A 14 13.58 3.14 -2.92
N THR A 15 12.49 3.82 -2.54
CA THR A 15 11.13 3.41 -2.94
C THR A 15 10.87 3.62 -4.44
N ALA A 16 11.57 4.57 -5.09
CA ALA A 16 11.43 4.86 -6.51
C ALA A 16 11.90 3.72 -7.43
N GLN A 17 12.78 2.83 -6.97
CA GLN A 17 13.22 1.66 -7.74
C GLN A 17 12.05 0.67 -8.00
N ALA A 18 11.03 0.69 -7.13
CA ALA A 18 9.79 -0.05 -7.33
C ALA A 18 8.83 0.62 -8.36
N PHE A 19 9.23 1.73 -9.02
CA PHE A 19 8.43 2.46 -10.02
C PHE A 19 9.10 2.69 -11.38
N VAL A 20 10.32 2.19 -11.60
CA VAL A 20 10.98 2.28 -12.92
C VAL A 20 10.21 1.44 -13.93
N PRO A 21 9.61 1.96 -15.01
CA PRO A 21 8.76 1.19 -15.92
C PRO A 21 9.53 -0.01 -16.49
N VAL A 22 9.00 -1.22 -16.27
CA VAL A 22 9.44 -2.39 -17.03
C VAL A 22 8.77 -2.26 -18.38
N SER A 23 9.55 -2.02 -19.42
CA SER A 23 9.12 -2.10 -20.81
C SER A 23 8.67 -3.53 -21.11
N GLN A 24 7.39 -3.83 -20.91
CA GLN A 24 6.82 -5.12 -21.30
C GLN A 24 6.43 -5.08 -22.78
N VAL A 25 7.13 -5.87 -23.58
CA VAL A 25 6.71 -6.23 -24.94
C VAL A 25 5.44 -7.08 -24.81
N ARG A 26 4.30 -6.55 -25.25
CA ARG A 26 3.02 -7.29 -25.31
C ARG A 26 3.12 -8.40 -26.35
N THR A 27 3.07 -9.65 -25.93
CA THR A 27 2.71 -10.77 -26.82
C THR A 27 1.21 -11.03 -26.67
N SER A 28 0.45 -10.74 -27.72
CA SER A 28 -1.00 -10.96 -27.76
C SER A 28 -1.30 -12.46 -27.82
N ALA A 29 -1.82 -13.05 -26.75
CA ALA A 29 -2.40 -14.40 -26.80
C ALA A 29 -3.92 -14.29 -26.85
N SER A 30 -4.48 -14.55 -28.04
CA SER A 30 -5.91 -14.75 -28.26
C SER A 30 -6.27 -16.18 -27.88
N MET A 31 -7.19 -16.39 -26.94
CA MET A 31 -8.05 -17.58 -26.91
C MET A 31 -9.43 -17.21 -26.40
N ALA A 32 -10.42 -17.29 -27.29
CA ALA A 32 -11.83 -17.29 -26.97
C ALA A 32 -12.32 -18.73 -26.86
N THR A 33 -12.97 -19.06 -25.74
CA THR A 33 -13.94 -20.16 -25.66
C THR A 33 -15.08 -19.69 -24.77
N ALA A 34 -16.24 -19.49 -25.38
CA ALA A 34 -17.48 -19.17 -24.69
C ALA A 34 -18.05 -20.44 -24.04
N ASP A 35 -18.52 -20.34 -22.81
CA ASP A 35 -19.56 -21.24 -22.31
C ASP A 35 -20.56 -20.47 -21.43
N LEU A 36 -21.82 -20.56 -21.83
CA LEU A 36 -22.98 -20.05 -21.12
C LEU A 36 -23.35 -21.02 -19.99
N SER A 37 -23.48 -20.53 -18.76
CA SER A 37 -24.35 -21.14 -17.76
C SER A 37 -24.83 -20.10 -16.74
N PHE A 38 -26.12 -19.79 -16.82
CA PHE A 38 -26.89 -19.00 -15.87
C PHE A 38 -27.33 -19.91 -14.73
N SER A 39 -26.95 -19.59 -13.49
CA SER A 39 -27.60 -20.15 -12.30
C SER A 39 -27.58 -19.12 -11.17
N THR A 40 -28.77 -18.63 -10.82
CA THR A 40 -29.02 -17.68 -9.73
C THR A 40 -29.05 -18.43 -8.41
N THR A 41 -27.97 -18.29 -7.65
CA THR A 41 -27.91 -18.52 -6.22
C THR A 41 -27.07 -17.39 -5.65
N THR A 42 -27.61 -16.58 -4.74
CA THR A 42 -26.82 -15.66 -3.91
C THR A 42 -25.96 -16.48 -2.95
N ALA A 43 -24.95 -17.15 -3.51
CA ALA A 43 -23.80 -17.61 -2.77
C ALA A 43 -23.02 -16.36 -2.37
N LEU A 44 -22.52 -16.32 -1.13
CA LEU A 44 -21.27 -15.62 -0.88
C LEU A 44 -20.26 -16.25 -1.84
N GLN A 45 -20.12 -15.69 -3.04
CA GLN A 45 -19.06 -16.06 -3.97
C GLN A 45 -17.79 -15.68 -3.24
N ALA A 46 -17.19 -16.66 -2.54
CA ALA A 46 -15.78 -16.62 -2.28
C ALA A 46 -15.14 -16.60 -3.67
N GLU A 47 -14.84 -15.39 -4.14
CA GLU A 47 -14.09 -15.20 -5.38
C GLU A 47 -12.83 -16.04 -5.23
N GLU A 48 -12.60 -16.93 -6.20
CA GLU A 48 -11.46 -17.84 -6.15
C GLU A 48 -10.19 -16.99 -6.17
N THR A 49 -9.51 -16.90 -5.02
CA THR A 49 -8.28 -16.12 -4.86
C THR A 49 -7.03 -16.93 -5.11
N TYR A 50 -7.18 -18.18 -5.58
CA TYR A 50 -6.04 -18.98 -5.99
C TYR A 50 -5.40 -18.38 -7.25
N TRP A 51 -4.07 -18.30 -7.28
CA TRP A 51 -3.35 -17.89 -8.48
C TRP A 51 -2.12 -18.76 -8.70
N GLU A 52 -1.73 -18.86 -9.96
CA GLU A 52 -0.51 -19.51 -10.42
C GLU A 52 0.45 -18.46 -11.00
N GLY A 53 1.76 -18.71 -10.93
CA GLY A 53 2.78 -17.82 -11.49
C GLY A 53 3.42 -16.84 -10.50
N GLU A 54 4.08 -15.80 -11.01
CA GLU A 54 4.97 -14.90 -10.24
C GLU A 54 4.22 -13.82 -9.43
N TYR A 55 3.02 -13.41 -9.86
CA TYR A 55 2.25 -12.35 -9.22
C TYR A 55 0.75 -12.65 -9.25
N PRO A 56 0.00 -12.23 -8.21
CA PRO A 56 -1.45 -12.45 -8.15
C PRO A 56 -2.22 -11.52 -9.11
N PRO A 57 -3.44 -11.91 -9.53
CA PRO A 57 -4.34 -11.04 -10.26
C PRO A 57 -4.82 -9.87 -9.39
N SER A 58 -5.21 -8.74 -9.99
CA SER A 58 -5.68 -7.55 -9.27
C SER A 58 -6.92 -7.77 -8.41
N SER A 59 -7.70 -8.84 -8.62
CA SER A 59 -8.88 -9.19 -7.82
C SER A 59 -8.56 -9.44 -6.35
N VAL A 60 -7.36 -9.93 -6.01
CA VAL A 60 -6.95 -10.17 -4.62
C VAL A 60 -6.87 -8.88 -3.79
N LEU A 61 -6.79 -7.72 -4.44
CA LEU A 61 -6.77 -6.40 -3.79
C LEU A 61 -8.16 -5.95 -3.34
N GLY A 62 -9.20 -6.72 -3.64
CA GLY A 62 -10.58 -6.39 -3.37
C GLY A 62 -11.15 -5.33 -4.33
N PRO A 63 -12.42 -4.95 -4.15
CA PRO A 63 -13.21 -4.24 -5.17
C PRO A 63 -12.74 -2.81 -5.45
N ILE A 64 -11.98 -2.21 -4.53
CA ILE A 64 -11.55 -0.81 -4.61
C ILE A 64 -10.13 -0.72 -5.18
N MET A 65 -9.16 -1.34 -4.52
CA MET A 65 -7.75 -1.24 -4.90
C MET A 65 -7.45 -1.93 -6.23
N SER A 66 -8.23 -2.95 -6.62
CA SER A 66 -8.17 -3.59 -7.95
C SER A 66 -8.39 -2.63 -9.12
N LYS A 67 -9.01 -1.47 -8.91
CA LYS A 67 -9.28 -0.46 -9.94
C LYS A 67 -8.35 0.75 -9.87
N MET A 68 -7.47 0.82 -8.87
CA MET A 68 -6.57 1.95 -8.68
C MET A 68 -5.27 1.74 -9.47
N PRO A 69 -4.75 2.78 -10.15
CA PRO A 69 -3.47 2.67 -10.85
C PRO A 69 -2.31 2.52 -9.88
N SER A 70 -1.25 1.81 -10.31
CA SER A 70 -0.11 1.50 -9.45
C SER A 70 0.57 2.73 -8.84
N ALA A 71 0.72 3.79 -9.64
CA ALA A 71 1.32 5.06 -9.20
C ALA A 71 0.51 5.78 -8.11
N LEU A 72 -0.82 5.64 -8.08
CA LEU A 72 -1.65 6.23 -7.03
C LEU A 72 -1.44 5.51 -5.70
N LEU A 73 -1.47 4.16 -5.73
CA LEU A 73 -1.25 3.33 -4.54
C LEU A 73 0.17 3.53 -3.97
N ALA A 74 1.15 3.72 -4.84
CA ALA A 74 2.52 4.07 -4.48
C ALA A 74 2.62 5.38 -3.70
N MET A 75 2.00 6.44 -4.21
CA MET A 75 1.99 7.74 -3.55
C MET A 75 1.26 7.68 -2.22
N LEU A 76 0.14 6.94 -2.16
CA LEU A 76 -0.60 6.71 -0.93
C LEU A 76 0.27 6.00 0.12
N SER A 77 1.04 4.99 -0.29
CA SER A 77 1.99 4.31 0.59
C SER A 77 3.01 5.27 1.21
N ILE A 78 3.58 6.17 0.42
CA ILE A 78 4.56 7.15 0.90
C ILE A 78 3.91 8.12 1.89
N VAL A 79 2.69 8.59 1.62
CA VAL A 79 1.93 9.46 2.54
C VAL A 79 1.66 8.75 3.86
N CYS A 80 1.18 7.50 3.83
CA CYS A 80 0.93 6.70 5.02
C CYS A 80 2.22 6.44 5.82
N LEU A 81 3.33 6.14 5.15
CA LEU A 81 4.63 5.92 5.79
C LEU A 81 5.13 7.20 6.46
N SER A 82 4.99 8.34 5.79
CA SER A 82 5.41 9.64 6.30
C SER A 82 4.58 10.04 7.52
N ALA A 83 3.26 9.84 7.49
CA ALA A 83 2.38 10.07 8.63
C ALA A 83 2.76 9.19 9.83
N CYS A 84 3.07 7.92 9.59
CA CYS A 84 3.55 7.01 10.63
C CYS A 84 4.87 7.47 11.23
N ALA A 85 5.85 7.80 10.39
CA ALA A 85 7.17 8.25 10.84
C ALA A 85 7.09 9.51 11.70
N VAL A 86 6.34 10.53 11.25
CA VAL A 86 6.12 11.77 12.02
C VAL A 86 5.43 11.46 13.34
N SER A 87 4.34 10.68 13.32
CA SER A 87 3.59 10.36 14.53
C SER A 87 4.40 9.60 15.58
N VAL A 88 5.19 8.61 15.16
CA VAL A 88 6.07 7.85 16.08
C VAL A 88 7.18 8.74 16.62
N PHE A 89 7.77 9.58 15.78
CA PHE A 89 8.84 10.49 16.18
C PHE A 89 8.35 11.53 17.20
N GLU A 90 7.26 12.23 16.90
CA GLU A 90 6.70 13.27 17.76
C GLU A 90 6.14 12.70 19.07
N SER A 91 5.49 11.54 19.03
CA SER A 91 5.05 10.82 20.24
C SER A 91 6.25 10.45 21.12
N GLY A 92 7.38 10.06 20.51
CA GLY A 92 8.63 9.80 21.20
C GLY A 92 9.26 11.05 21.84
N LEU A 93 9.04 12.24 21.28
CA LEU A 93 9.45 13.50 21.91
C LEU A 93 8.57 13.84 23.10
N LEU A 94 7.25 13.74 22.97
CA LEU A 94 6.31 13.98 24.07
C LEU A 94 6.54 13.01 25.25
N ALA A 95 6.89 11.75 24.97
CA ALA A 95 7.21 10.80 26.03
C ALA A 95 8.46 11.18 26.85
N ARG A 96 9.29 12.11 26.38
CA ARG A 96 10.47 12.63 27.10
C ARG A 96 10.18 13.90 27.88
N GLU A 97 8.99 14.49 27.73
CA GLU A 97 8.61 15.66 28.51
C GLU A 97 8.43 15.29 30.00
N PRO A 98 8.96 16.10 30.94
CA PRO A 98 8.83 15.81 32.36
C PRO A 98 7.37 15.69 32.78
N GLY A 99 7.00 14.56 33.39
CA GLY A 99 5.64 14.30 33.87
C GLY A 99 4.67 13.77 32.81
N ALA A 100 4.97 13.89 31.52
CA ALA A 100 4.05 13.53 30.44
C ALA A 100 3.72 12.02 30.40
N THR A 101 4.69 11.15 30.72
CA THR A 101 4.46 9.69 30.81
C THR A 101 3.63 9.28 32.01
N ALA A 102 3.76 10.01 33.13
CA ALA A 102 2.98 9.76 34.34
C ALA A 102 1.53 10.26 34.20
N SER A 103 1.32 11.40 33.52
CA SER A 103 -0.02 11.94 33.23
C SER A 103 -0.71 11.25 32.05
N GLY A 104 0.04 10.56 31.19
CA GLY A 104 -0.46 9.99 29.94
C GLY A 104 -0.67 11.02 28.83
N GLU A 105 -0.33 12.29 29.05
CA GLU A 105 -0.54 13.39 28.10
C GLU A 105 0.28 13.23 26.81
N TRP A 106 1.33 12.41 26.84
CA TRP A 106 2.13 12.08 25.66
C TRP A 106 1.34 11.29 24.60
N VAL A 107 0.28 10.59 25.01
CA VAL A 107 -0.59 9.84 24.09
C VAL A 107 -1.57 10.79 23.42
N LYS A 108 -1.29 11.14 22.17
CA LYS A 108 -2.20 11.95 21.34
C LYS A 108 -2.92 11.07 20.33
N TRP A 109 -4.25 11.21 20.24
CA TRP A 109 -5.08 10.39 19.35
C TRP A 109 -4.64 10.47 17.87
N TYR A 110 -4.16 11.64 17.42
CA TYR A 110 -3.70 11.83 16.05
C TYR A 110 -2.34 11.17 15.78
N TYR A 111 -1.47 11.07 16.80
CA TYR A 111 -0.24 10.29 16.70
C TYR A 111 -0.52 8.79 16.72
N VAL A 112 -1.52 8.35 17.49
CA VAL A 112 -2.00 6.97 17.44
C VAL A 112 -2.61 6.65 16.07
N LEU A 113 -3.46 7.52 15.53
CA LEU A 113 -4.04 7.33 14.20
C LEU A 113 -2.96 7.31 13.12
N GLY A 114 -2.00 8.23 13.17
CA GLY A 114 -0.92 8.27 12.19
C GLY A 114 0.01 7.04 12.25
N SER A 115 0.21 6.43 13.42
CA SER A 115 1.03 5.22 13.54
C SER A 115 0.39 3.99 12.85
N PHE A 116 -0.95 3.93 12.77
CA PHE A 116 -1.65 2.96 11.91
C PHE A 116 -1.37 3.15 10.41
N GLY A 117 -0.77 4.29 10.02
CA GLY A 117 -0.22 4.50 8.69
C GLY A 117 0.88 3.50 8.32
N GLY A 118 1.59 2.88 9.28
CA GLY A 118 2.65 1.91 8.99
C GLY A 118 2.14 0.66 8.25
N PRO A 119 1.20 -0.10 8.83
CA PRO A 119 0.57 -1.23 8.15
C PRO A 119 -0.11 -0.84 6.83
N LEU A 120 -0.76 0.32 6.78
CA LEU A 120 -1.39 0.83 5.55
C LEU A 120 -0.36 1.15 4.46
N ALA A 121 0.79 1.71 4.82
CA ALA A 121 1.88 1.99 3.90
C ALA A 121 2.41 0.71 3.27
N TRP A 122 2.62 -0.33 4.09
CA TRP A 122 3.05 -1.63 3.57
C TRP A 122 1.99 -2.24 2.65
N GLY A 123 0.73 -2.29 3.06
CA GLY A 123 -0.35 -2.86 2.25
C GLY A 123 -0.53 -2.15 0.91
N THR A 124 -0.52 -0.82 0.90
CA THR A 124 -0.63 -0.02 -0.32
C THR A 124 0.62 -0.09 -1.21
N HIS A 125 1.81 -0.28 -0.63
CA HIS A 125 3.03 -0.55 -1.39
C HIS A 125 2.94 -1.90 -2.12
N VAL A 126 2.52 -2.96 -1.43
CA VAL A 126 2.32 -4.28 -2.01
C VAL A 126 1.23 -4.23 -3.09
N ALA A 127 0.13 -3.52 -2.84
CA ALA A 127 -0.92 -3.32 -3.84
C ALA A 127 -0.42 -2.57 -5.09
N ALA A 128 0.43 -1.55 -4.92
CA ALA A 128 1.06 -0.85 -6.04
C ALA A 128 1.94 -1.79 -6.88
N TRP A 129 2.71 -2.68 -6.24
CA TRP A 129 3.51 -3.69 -6.93
C TRP A 129 2.64 -4.68 -7.71
N ILE A 130 1.55 -5.18 -7.12
CA ILE A 130 0.59 -6.07 -7.79
C ILE A 130 0.00 -5.38 -9.02
N GLN A 131 -0.47 -4.14 -8.88
CA GLN A 131 -1.05 -3.40 -10.00
C GLN A 131 -0.06 -3.15 -11.11
N ARG A 132 1.19 -2.80 -10.75
CA ARG A 132 2.26 -2.59 -11.72
C ARG A 132 2.55 -3.87 -12.52
N LYS A 133 2.56 -5.04 -11.88
CA LYS A 133 2.76 -6.33 -12.55
C LYS A 133 1.58 -6.70 -13.46
N ASN A 134 0.37 -6.30 -13.10
CA ASN A 134 -0.84 -6.48 -13.91
C ASN A 134 -1.03 -5.40 -15.01
N GLY A 135 -0.06 -4.49 -15.20
CA GLY A 135 -0.10 -3.47 -16.26
C GLY A 135 -1.03 -2.28 -15.99
N MET A 136 -1.29 -2.00 -14.70
CA MET A 136 -2.11 -0.88 -14.19
C MET A 136 -1.28 0.21 -13.52
#